data_AF-A0A7J5RMB1-F1
#
_entry.id   AF-A0A7J5RMB1-F1
#
_cell.length_a   1.000
_cell.length_b   1.000
_cell.length_c   1.000
_cell.angle_alpha   90.00
_cell.angle_beta   90.00
_cell.angle_gamma   90.00
#
_symmetry.space_group_name_H-M   'P 1'
#
loop_
_entity.id
_entity.type
_entity.pdbx_description
1 polymer ?
#
loop_
_entity_poly.entity_id
_entity_poly.type
_entity_poly.pdbx_seq_one_letter_code
_entity_poly.pdbx_strand_id
1 'polypeptide(L)'
;MTTTNRLCYTVSKRYIQAGTTFEINVKILLADDCKNNICDWSITADIYEQRKNGRFVWCAGGCCHEEILKRFPQFKMFVDLHLSNHYGAPMYPVENGFYHITNSSKETAINYLRITETEYNLLYQAEDKQYFKYLLYTLGIVERWKRESNEALKKLEELTGQTWENPYKPENERFTLKLTDEERTTITNRINDGYYRPEAVQARKDEEKRKAYEKKRAEIINDCKKKQQKAENEKRVMLAVLDAGLSVNNVIYYDHSNELVFNWKDYETKVTENDFNKFVSSVNRSLLPAGITFKMK
;
A
#
# COMPACT_ATOMS: atom_id res chain seq x y z
N MET A 1 -1.34 32.87 -32.37
CA MET A 1 -0.60 31.89 -31.56
C MET A 1 -1.04 30.52 -31.99
N THR A 2 -0.13 29.56 -32.10
CA THR A 2 -0.47 28.17 -32.44
C THR A 2 -0.84 27.41 -31.17
N THR A 3 -1.91 26.63 -31.23
CA THR A 3 -2.35 25.78 -30.11
C THR A 3 -1.64 24.43 -30.15
N THR A 4 -1.28 23.86 -29.00
CA THR A 4 -0.63 22.55 -28.88
C THR A 4 -1.09 21.81 -27.62
N ASN A 5 -1.17 20.48 -27.68
CA ASN A 5 -1.36 19.64 -26.49
C ASN A 5 -0.03 19.18 -25.85
N ARG A 6 1.10 19.52 -26.49
CA ARG A 6 2.46 19.23 -26.06
C ARG A 6 3.23 20.53 -26.05
N LEU A 7 3.36 21.13 -24.87
CA LEU A 7 4.10 22.37 -24.70
C LEU A 7 5.53 22.04 -24.28
N CYS A 8 6.52 22.36 -25.13
CA CYS A 8 7.91 21.95 -24.91
C CYS A 8 8.86 23.12 -25.16
N TYR A 9 9.71 23.41 -24.18
CA TYR A 9 10.77 24.40 -24.27
C TYR A 9 12.12 23.76 -23.99
N THR A 10 13.12 24.10 -24.80
CA THR A 10 14.49 23.62 -24.64
C THR A 10 15.48 24.76 -24.69
N VAL A 11 16.43 24.77 -23.76
CA VAL A 11 17.48 25.79 -23.72
C VAL A 11 18.82 25.17 -23.29
N SER A 12 19.89 25.70 -23.86
CA SER A 12 21.25 25.24 -23.59
C SER A 12 22.09 26.35 -22.97
N LYS A 13 23.01 25.98 -22.08
CA LYS A 13 24.00 26.92 -21.53
C LYS A 13 25.34 26.23 -21.34
N ARG A 14 26.41 26.89 -21.78
CA ARG A 14 27.78 26.48 -21.50
C ARG A 14 28.29 27.12 -20.21
N TYR A 15 29.08 26.37 -19.45
CA TYR A 15 29.67 26.83 -18.20
C TYR A 15 31.01 26.13 -17.96
N ILE A 16 31.85 26.70 -17.08
CA ILE A 16 33.13 26.13 -16.69
C ILE A 16 33.04 25.74 -15.21
N GLN A 17 33.45 24.53 -14.88
CA GLN A 17 33.53 24.03 -13.51
C GLN A 17 34.84 23.29 -13.31
N ALA A 18 35.62 23.70 -12.31
CA ALA A 18 36.94 23.15 -12.01
C ALA A 18 37.88 23.08 -13.23
N GLY A 19 37.85 24.11 -14.09
CA GLY A 19 38.68 24.19 -15.31
C GLY A 19 38.18 23.38 -16.50
N THR A 20 37.07 22.66 -16.37
CA THR A 20 36.45 21.88 -17.45
C THR A 20 35.20 22.59 -17.98
N THR A 21 35.06 22.68 -19.30
CA THR A 21 33.86 23.24 -19.94
C THR A 21 32.77 22.19 -20.03
N PHE A 22 31.55 22.58 -19.69
CA PHE A 22 30.34 21.77 -19.79
C PHE A 22 29.26 22.49 -20.59
N GLU A 23 28.32 21.73 -21.13
CA GLU A 23 27.08 22.21 -21.74
C GLU A 23 25.90 21.50 -21.07
N ILE A 24 24.95 22.26 -20.53
CA ILE A 24 23.70 21.73 -19.99
C ILE A 24 22.54 22.07 -20.93
N ASN A 25 21.78 21.06 -21.31
CA ASN A 25 20.59 21.15 -22.16
C ASN A 25 19.37 20.86 -21.30
N VAL A 26 18.58 21.89 -20.99
CA VAL A 26 17.37 21.77 -20.18
C VAL A 26 16.16 21.60 -21.10
N LYS A 27 15.27 20.68 -20.76
CA LYS A 27 13.97 20.48 -21.40
C LYS A 27 12.85 20.64 -20.37
N ILE A 28 11.91 21.52 -20.65
CA ILE A 28 10.68 21.73 -19.88
C ILE A 28 9.51 21.27 -20.74
N LEU A 29 8.60 20.49 -20.18
CA LEU A 29 7.51 19.85 -20.89
C LEU A 29 6.23 19.84 -20.06
N LEU A 30 5.11 20.14 -20.71
CA LEU A 30 3.76 19.80 -20.26
C LEU A 30 3.08 18.96 -21.34
N ALA A 31 2.92 17.67 -21.09
CA ALA A 31 2.33 16.70 -22.01
C ALA A 31 1.95 15.39 -21.32
N ASP A 32 1.19 14.54 -22.00
CA ASP A 32 0.99 13.13 -21.61
C ASP A 32 1.95 12.21 -22.39
N ASP A 33 3.22 12.14 -21.95
CA ASP A 33 4.20 11.21 -22.54
C ASP A 33 3.95 9.74 -22.14
N CYS A 34 3.25 9.52 -21.02
CA CYS A 34 2.95 8.19 -20.50
C CYS A 34 1.71 7.55 -21.14
N LYS A 35 0.92 8.33 -21.89
CA LYS A 35 -0.38 7.95 -22.47
C LYS A 35 -1.35 7.43 -21.40
N ASN A 36 -1.37 8.07 -20.24
CA ASN A 36 -2.18 7.70 -19.09
C ASN A 36 -3.43 8.59 -18.92
N ASN A 37 -3.74 9.42 -19.92
CA ASN A 37 -4.84 10.38 -19.94
C ASN A 37 -4.71 11.48 -18.89
N ILE A 38 -3.49 11.93 -18.59
CA ILE A 38 -3.25 13.15 -17.82
C ILE A 38 -1.96 13.79 -18.31
N CYS A 39 -1.95 15.11 -18.49
CA CYS A 39 -0.72 15.81 -18.82
C CYS A 39 0.04 16.16 -17.54
N ASP A 40 1.34 15.84 -17.52
CA ASP A 40 2.23 16.06 -16.40
C ASP A 40 3.34 17.06 -16.76
N TRP A 41 3.77 17.80 -15.75
CA TRP A 41 4.93 18.66 -15.78
C TRP A 41 6.21 17.83 -15.69
N SER A 42 7.14 18.11 -16.60
CA SER A 42 8.48 17.53 -16.57
C SER A 42 9.53 18.61 -16.82
N ILE A 43 10.63 18.55 -16.07
CA ILE A 43 11.83 19.32 -16.33
C ILE A 43 13.02 18.39 -16.13
N THR A 44 13.85 18.30 -17.14
CA THR A 44 15.04 17.44 -17.14
C THR A 44 16.22 18.17 -17.76
N ALA A 45 17.42 17.64 -17.54
CA ALA A 45 18.59 18.10 -18.25
C ALA A 45 19.45 16.95 -18.75
N ASP A 46 20.17 17.20 -19.84
CA ASP A 46 21.34 16.43 -20.26
C ASP A 46 22.58 17.31 -20.11
N ILE A 47 23.66 16.75 -19.56
CA ILE A 47 24.91 17.46 -19.30
C ILE A 47 26.03 16.80 -20.10
N TYR A 48 26.78 17.61 -20.81
CA TYR A 48 27.89 17.20 -21.66
C TYR A 48 29.18 17.86 -21.19
N GLU A 49 30.26 17.09 -21.15
CA GLU A 49 31.61 17.56 -20.83
C GLU A 49 32.42 17.75 -22.12
N GLN A 50 33.12 18.87 -22.25
CA GLN A 50 34.05 19.10 -23.35
C GLN A 50 35.37 18.36 -23.12
N ARG A 51 35.70 17.42 -24.01
CA ARG A 51 36.98 16.70 -23.99
C ARG A 51 38.11 17.56 -24.58
N LYS A 52 39.36 17.15 -24.36
CA LYS A 52 40.57 17.83 -24.87
C LYS A 52 40.57 18.06 -26.38
N ASN A 53 39.89 17.19 -27.15
CA ASN A 53 39.74 17.31 -28.60
C ASN A 53 38.58 18.24 -29.02
N GLY A 54 37.99 18.99 -28.08
CA GLY A 54 36.89 19.93 -28.31
C GLY A 54 35.50 19.30 -28.38
N ARG A 55 35.38 17.96 -28.42
CA ARG A 55 34.09 17.24 -28.50
C ARG A 55 33.36 17.26 -27.18
N PHE A 56 32.06 17.52 -27.22
CA PHE A 56 31.15 17.33 -26.09
C PHE A 56 30.69 15.88 -25.98
N VAL A 57 30.81 15.30 -24.80
CA VAL A 57 30.44 13.90 -24.49
C VAL A 57 29.46 13.90 -23.33
N TRP A 58 28.35 13.17 -23.49
CA TRP A 58 27.31 13.04 -22.45
C TRP A 58 27.93 12.44 -21.18
N CYS A 59 27.62 13.03 -20.03
CA CYS A 59 28.16 12.61 -18.73
C CYS A 59 27.09 12.36 -17.67
N ALA A 60 25.97 13.08 -17.73
CA ALA A 60 24.85 12.91 -16.81
C ALA A 60 23.54 13.38 -17.46
N GLY A 61 22.41 12.87 -16.97
CA GLY A 61 21.09 13.35 -17.36
C GLY A 61 20.00 12.88 -16.41
N GLY A 62 18.79 13.41 -16.58
CA GLY A 62 17.62 13.13 -15.75
C GLY A 62 17.03 14.39 -15.12
N CYS A 63 16.49 14.30 -13.90
CA CYS A 63 15.86 15.45 -13.21
C CYS A 63 16.87 16.60 -13.02
N CYS A 64 18.07 16.28 -12.53
CA CYS A 64 19.20 17.21 -12.37
C CYS A 64 18.83 18.57 -11.72
N HIS A 65 17.84 18.60 -10.82
CA HIS A 65 17.24 19.84 -10.32
C HIS A 65 18.26 20.83 -9.76
N GLU A 66 19.22 20.37 -8.95
CA GLU A 66 20.26 21.22 -8.40
C GLU A 66 21.13 21.88 -9.48
N GLU A 67 21.54 21.10 -10.49
CA GLU A 67 22.32 21.63 -11.60
C GLU A 67 21.48 22.58 -12.46
N ILE A 68 20.22 22.26 -12.72
CA ILE A 68 19.32 23.18 -13.44
C ILE A 68 19.23 24.51 -12.70
N LEU A 69 18.94 24.50 -11.39
CA LEU A 69 18.75 25.73 -10.61
C LEU A 69 20.05 26.54 -10.42
N LYS A 70 21.22 25.89 -10.36
CA LYS A 70 22.51 26.61 -10.34
C LYS A 70 22.75 27.43 -11.62
N ARG A 71 22.18 27.05 -12.77
CA ARG A 71 22.49 27.67 -14.08
C ARG A 71 21.30 28.45 -14.66
N PHE A 72 20.08 28.05 -14.27
CA PHE A 72 18.79 28.64 -14.62
C PHE A 72 17.90 28.77 -13.37
N PRO A 73 18.25 29.66 -12.41
CA PRO A 73 17.48 29.82 -11.17
C PRO A 73 16.02 30.23 -11.42
N GLN A 74 15.73 30.88 -12.55
CA GLN A 74 14.37 31.24 -12.97
C GLN A 74 13.46 30.03 -13.26
N PHE A 75 14.02 28.82 -13.39
CA PHE A 75 13.24 27.59 -13.63
C PHE A 75 12.75 26.91 -12.36
N LYS A 76 12.91 27.53 -11.18
CA LYS A 76 12.40 27.00 -9.91
C LYS A 76 10.93 26.58 -9.97
N MET A 77 10.06 27.39 -10.56
CA MET A 77 8.63 27.05 -10.69
C MET A 77 8.38 25.72 -11.43
N PHE A 78 9.19 25.40 -12.43
CA PHE A 78 9.07 24.16 -13.19
C PHE A 78 9.66 22.96 -12.45
N VAL A 79 10.75 23.19 -11.70
CA VAL A 79 11.34 22.17 -10.81
C VAL A 79 10.37 21.79 -9.70
N ASP A 80 9.71 22.76 -9.08
CA ASP A 80 8.74 22.50 -8.01
C ASP A 80 7.52 21.71 -8.51
N LEU A 81 7.17 21.87 -9.79
CA LEU A 81 6.07 21.15 -10.43
C LEU A 81 6.48 19.81 -11.06
N HIS A 82 7.76 19.44 -11.04
CA HIS A 82 8.20 18.20 -11.67
C HIS A 82 7.41 16.99 -11.16
N LEU A 83 6.88 16.16 -12.08
CA LEU A 83 6.01 15.01 -11.80
C LEU A 83 4.64 15.36 -11.18
N SER A 84 4.23 16.62 -11.25
CA SER A 84 2.87 17.05 -10.93
C SER A 84 2.02 17.10 -12.20
N ASN A 85 0.73 16.82 -12.09
CA ASN A 85 -0.19 16.95 -13.23
C ASN A 85 -0.44 18.42 -13.60
N HIS A 86 -1.19 18.70 -14.68
CA HIS A 86 -1.52 20.08 -15.08
C HIS A 86 -2.39 20.84 -14.06
N TYR A 87 -2.95 20.15 -13.06
CA TYR A 87 -3.56 20.80 -11.89
C TYR A 87 -2.53 21.17 -10.81
N GLY A 88 -1.26 20.89 -11.05
CA GLY A 88 -0.17 21.03 -10.10
C GLY A 88 -0.17 19.98 -9.01
N ALA A 89 -1.13 19.04 -8.94
CA ALA A 89 -1.15 18.05 -7.88
C ALA A 89 0.01 17.05 -8.07
N PRO A 90 0.78 16.74 -7.01
CA PRO A 90 1.82 15.72 -7.10
C PRO A 90 1.20 14.34 -7.34
N MET A 91 1.99 13.41 -7.89
CA MET A 91 1.52 12.07 -8.24
C MET A 91 1.01 11.27 -7.03
N TYR A 92 -0.26 10.87 -7.03
CA TYR A 92 -0.97 10.21 -5.92
C TYR A 92 -0.94 11.03 -4.61
N PRO A 93 -1.53 12.24 -4.60
CA PRO A 93 -1.33 13.20 -3.52
C PRO A 93 -1.90 12.73 -2.18
N VAL A 94 -2.92 11.85 -2.18
CA VAL A 94 -3.50 11.28 -0.95
C VAL A 94 -2.68 10.08 -0.48
N GLU A 95 -2.39 9.12 -1.36
CA GLU A 95 -1.70 7.89 -0.99
C GLU A 95 -0.24 8.15 -0.60
N ASN A 96 0.51 8.82 -1.46
CA ASN A 96 1.92 9.14 -1.22
C ASN A 96 2.04 10.25 -0.16
N GLY A 97 1.15 11.25 -0.20
CA GLY A 97 1.12 12.31 0.81
C GLY A 97 0.93 11.76 2.23
N PHE A 98 -0.07 10.89 2.41
CA PHE A 98 -0.33 10.26 3.71
C PHE A 98 0.82 9.34 4.13
N TYR A 99 1.42 8.59 3.19
CA TYR A 99 2.59 7.78 3.46
C TYR A 99 3.79 8.61 3.94
N HIS A 100 4.10 9.72 3.26
CA HIS A 100 5.23 10.57 3.63
C HIS A 100 5.04 11.26 4.97
N ILE A 101 3.83 11.74 5.25
CA ILE A 101 3.47 12.33 6.55
C ILE A 101 3.68 11.34 7.69
N THR A 102 3.38 10.06 7.48
CA THR A 102 3.41 9.03 8.53
C THR A 102 4.75 8.29 8.64
N ASN A 103 5.47 8.09 7.55
CA ASN A 103 6.64 7.19 7.48
C ASN A 103 7.93 7.86 7.01
N SER A 104 7.90 9.08 6.51
CA SER A 104 9.09 9.78 6.00
C SER A 104 9.50 10.94 6.89
N SER A 105 10.62 11.60 6.56
CA SER A 105 11.01 12.83 7.23
C SER A 105 10.00 13.94 6.99
N LYS A 106 9.89 14.86 7.94
CA LYS A 106 9.07 16.08 7.81
C LYS A 106 9.41 16.87 6.54
N GLU A 107 10.70 17.03 6.26
CA GLU A 107 11.20 17.71 5.07
C GLU A 107 10.72 17.05 3.78
N THR A 108 10.77 15.71 3.71
CA THR A 108 10.28 14.95 2.55
C THR A 108 8.80 15.22 2.30
N ALA A 109 7.96 15.18 3.33
CA ALA A 109 6.53 15.43 3.18
C ALA A 109 6.22 16.89 2.79
N ILE A 110 6.92 17.84 3.43
CA ILE A 110 6.82 19.28 3.11
C ILE A 110 7.16 19.54 1.64
N ASN A 111 8.27 18.98 1.17
CA ASN A 111 8.74 19.18 -0.20
C ASN A 111 7.81 18.49 -1.22
N TYR A 112 7.39 17.25 -0.94
CA TYR A 112 6.51 16.50 -1.83
C TYR A 112 5.12 17.14 -1.98
N LEU A 113 4.51 17.61 -0.88
CA LEU A 113 3.20 18.26 -0.91
C LEU A 113 3.27 19.76 -1.20
N ARG A 114 4.46 20.37 -1.20
CA ARG A 114 4.68 21.83 -1.29
C ARG A 114 3.84 22.60 -0.27
N ILE A 115 3.97 22.21 0.99
CA ILE A 115 3.22 22.76 2.12
C ILE A 115 4.13 23.46 3.12
N THR A 116 3.54 24.29 3.96
CA THR A 116 4.21 24.91 5.10
C THR A 116 4.36 23.93 6.27
N GLU A 117 5.23 24.27 7.21
CA GLU A 117 5.35 23.53 8.47
C GLU A 117 4.04 23.49 9.28
N THR A 118 3.28 24.58 9.30
CA THR A 118 1.97 24.64 9.97
C THR A 118 0.97 23.68 9.32
N GLU A 119 0.90 23.67 7.99
CA GLU A 119 0.04 22.74 7.25
C GLU A 119 0.47 21.28 7.45
N TYR A 120 1.78 21.01 7.49
CA TYR A 120 2.30 19.68 7.82
C TYR A 120 1.80 19.22 9.19
N ASN A 121 1.89 20.07 10.22
CA ASN A 121 1.47 19.70 11.57
C ASN A 121 -0.03 19.38 11.65
N LEU A 122 -0.87 20.07 10.88
CA LEU A 122 -2.30 19.79 10.79
C LEU A 122 -2.58 18.47 10.04
N LEU A 123 -1.89 18.25 8.93
CA LEU A 123 -2.01 17.02 8.14
C LEU A 123 -1.47 15.80 8.88
N TYR A 124 -0.45 15.96 9.72
CA TYR A 124 0.12 14.90 10.56
C TYR A 124 -0.87 14.36 11.59
N GLN A 125 -1.85 15.17 12.00
CA GLN A 125 -2.93 14.75 12.90
C GLN A 125 -4.04 13.98 12.18
N ALA A 126 -3.95 13.80 10.85
CA ALA A 126 -4.95 13.06 10.12
C ALA A 126 -4.87 11.56 10.46
N GLU A 127 -5.91 11.04 11.11
CA GLU A 127 -5.98 9.62 11.49
C GLU A 127 -6.24 8.68 10.31
N ASP A 128 -6.82 9.19 9.23
CA ASP A 128 -7.15 8.40 8.05
C ASP A 128 -6.99 9.21 6.75
N LYS A 129 -6.92 8.50 5.62
CA LYS A 129 -6.75 9.09 4.30
C LYS A 129 -7.90 9.99 3.86
N GLN A 130 -9.13 9.75 4.34
CA GLN A 130 -10.29 10.58 3.98
C GLN A 130 -10.21 11.93 4.68
N TYR A 131 -9.83 11.95 5.96
CA TYR A 131 -9.62 13.20 6.69
C TYR A 131 -8.39 13.95 6.16
N PHE A 132 -7.30 13.24 5.85
CA PHE A 132 -6.15 13.83 5.17
C PHE A 132 -6.53 14.50 3.86
N LYS A 133 -7.27 13.79 2.99
CA LYS A 133 -7.80 14.33 1.74
C LYS A 133 -8.66 15.57 1.99
N TYR A 134 -9.56 15.54 2.96
CA TYR A 134 -10.37 16.70 3.34
C TYR A 134 -9.51 17.90 3.73
N LEU A 135 -8.46 17.70 4.53
CA LEU A 135 -7.54 18.76 4.95
C LEU A 135 -6.77 19.37 3.76
N LEU A 136 -6.36 18.58 2.76
CA LEU A 136 -5.75 19.13 1.54
C LEU A 136 -6.64 20.19 0.86
N TYR A 137 -7.96 19.98 0.85
CA TYR A 137 -8.90 20.95 0.29
C TYR A 137 -9.15 22.12 1.25
N THR A 138 -9.44 21.84 2.52
CA THR A 138 -9.84 22.86 3.50
C THR A 138 -8.70 23.82 3.84
N LEU A 139 -7.45 23.37 3.77
CA LEU A 139 -6.27 24.21 3.96
C LEU A 139 -5.88 25.00 2.68
N GLY A 140 -6.61 24.85 1.58
CA GLY A 140 -6.32 25.54 0.31
C GLY A 140 -5.09 25.03 -0.44
N ILE A 141 -4.59 23.84 -0.09
CA ILE A 141 -3.38 23.25 -0.70
C ILE A 141 -3.66 22.86 -2.16
N VAL A 142 -4.81 22.23 -2.43
CA VAL A 142 -5.20 21.85 -3.79
C VAL A 142 -5.39 23.09 -4.69
N GLU A 143 -5.95 24.17 -4.15
CA GLU A 143 -6.10 25.44 -4.87
C GLU A 143 -4.73 26.06 -5.17
N ARG A 144 -3.82 26.06 -4.19
CA ARG A 144 -2.45 26.54 -4.35
C ARG A 144 -1.71 25.81 -5.46
N TRP A 145 -1.77 24.48 -5.49
CA TRP A 145 -1.18 23.68 -6.57
C TRP A 145 -1.71 24.10 -7.94
N LYS A 146 -3.01 24.34 -8.08
CA LYS A 146 -3.58 24.78 -9.36
C LYS A 146 -3.08 26.16 -9.75
N ARG A 147 -2.96 27.08 -8.79
CA ARG A 147 -2.41 28.43 -9.04
C ARG A 147 -0.96 28.35 -9.50
N GLU A 148 -0.11 27.59 -8.81
CA GLU A 148 1.30 27.35 -9.18
C GLU A 148 1.43 26.80 -10.60
N SER A 149 0.63 25.78 -10.94
CA SER A 149 0.59 25.19 -12.28
C SER A 149 0.14 26.18 -13.35
N ASN A 150 -0.88 27.00 -13.07
CA ASN A 150 -1.36 28.00 -14.01
C ASN A 150 -0.33 29.12 -14.25
N GLU A 151 0.43 29.50 -13.22
CA GLU A 151 1.52 30.48 -13.34
C GLU A 151 2.67 29.93 -14.21
N ALA A 152 3.08 28.67 -13.96
CA ALA A 152 4.07 28.00 -14.78
C ALA A 152 3.60 27.80 -16.23
N LEU A 153 2.31 27.51 -16.45
CA LEU A 153 1.72 27.40 -17.78
C LEU A 153 1.88 28.67 -18.58
N LYS A 154 1.44 29.81 -18.03
CA LYS A 154 1.60 31.12 -18.69
C LYS A 154 3.07 31.38 -19.05
N LYS A 155 3.99 31.07 -18.13
CA LYS A 155 5.42 31.25 -18.38
C LYS A 155 5.94 30.35 -19.50
N LEU A 156 5.49 29.11 -19.57
CA LEU A 156 5.91 28.18 -20.63
C LEU A 156 5.30 28.57 -22.00
N GLU A 157 4.08 29.08 -22.01
CA GLU A 157 3.45 29.62 -23.22
C GLU A 157 4.21 30.85 -23.75
N GLU A 158 4.64 31.76 -22.86
CA GLU A 158 5.51 32.89 -23.21
C GLU A 158 6.85 32.45 -23.81
N LEU A 159 7.46 31.40 -23.23
CA LEU A 159 8.76 30.88 -23.69
C LEU A 159 8.67 30.18 -25.05
N THR A 160 7.54 29.58 -25.38
CA THR A 160 7.34 28.82 -26.62
C THR A 160 6.63 29.62 -27.71
N GLY A 161 5.88 30.67 -27.36
CA GLY A 161 4.98 31.38 -28.27
C GLY A 161 3.74 30.56 -28.67
N GLN A 162 3.45 29.47 -27.95
CA GLN A 162 2.33 28.57 -28.20
C GLN A 162 1.33 28.64 -27.04
N THR A 163 0.06 28.33 -27.32
CA THR A 163 -0.97 28.17 -26.29
C THR A 163 -1.20 26.68 -26.04
N TRP A 164 -1.25 26.26 -24.78
CA TRP A 164 -1.55 24.87 -24.44
C TRP A 164 -3.06 24.63 -24.39
N GLU A 165 -3.48 23.51 -24.96
CA GLU A 165 -4.84 23.01 -24.86
C GLU A 165 -4.82 21.58 -24.30
N ASN A 166 -5.63 21.35 -23.27
CA ASN A 166 -5.77 20.03 -22.69
C ASN A 166 -6.37 19.07 -23.74
N PRO A 167 -5.69 17.97 -24.11
CA PRO A 167 -6.23 17.01 -25.07
C PRO A 167 -7.39 16.18 -24.52
N TYR A 168 -7.68 16.26 -23.22
CA TYR A 168 -8.69 15.45 -22.55
C TYR A 168 -9.85 16.29 -22.01
N LYS A 169 -11.03 15.69 -21.98
CA LYS A 169 -12.15 16.20 -21.20
C LYS A 169 -11.95 15.86 -19.72
N PRO A 170 -12.37 16.72 -18.76
CA PRO A 170 -12.15 16.50 -17.32
C PRO A 170 -12.70 15.17 -16.75
N GLU A 171 -13.69 14.57 -17.40
CA GLU A 171 -14.26 13.26 -17.04
C GLU A 171 -13.37 12.07 -17.46
N ASN A 172 -12.50 12.28 -18.47
CA ASN A 172 -11.61 11.24 -19.01
C ASN A 172 -10.21 11.28 -18.38
N GLU A 173 -9.91 12.33 -17.62
CA GLU A 173 -8.62 12.49 -16.97
C GLU A 173 -8.47 11.55 -15.78
N ARG A 174 -7.38 10.79 -15.79
CA ARG A 174 -7.05 9.87 -14.69
C ARG A 174 -6.28 10.59 -13.60
N PHE A 175 -6.33 10.03 -12.40
CA PHE A 175 -5.55 10.50 -11.24
C PHE A 175 -5.84 11.94 -10.80
N THR A 176 -6.96 12.51 -11.25
CA THR A 176 -7.43 13.82 -10.79
C THR A 176 -7.98 13.71 -9.38
N LEU A 177 -7.37 14.43 -8.44
CA LEU A 177 -7.87 14.54 -7.09
C LEU A 177 -9.20 15.30 -7.10
N LYS A 178 -10.26 14.68 -6.54
CA LYS A 178 -11.60 15.26 -6.41
C LYS A 178 -12.12 14.99 -5.01
N LEU A 179 -12.72 15.97 -4.35
CA LEU A 179 -13.47 15.80 -3.09
C LEU A 179 -14.95 16.01 -3.39
N THR A 180 -15.76 14.98 -3.23
CA THR A 180 -17.20 15.06 -3.47
C THR A 180 -17.92 15.75 -2.31
N ASP A 181 -19.13 16.25 -2.55
CA ASP A 181 -19.96 16.85 -1.51
C ASP A 181 -20.38 15.83 -0.44
N GLU A 182 -20.56 14.57 -0.83
CA GLU A 182 -20.83 13.46 0.08
C GLU A 182 -19.63 13.15 0.99
N GLU A 183 -18.42 13.08 0.42
CA GLU A 183 -17.18 12.91 1.19
C GLU A 183 -16.99 14.09 2.16
N ARG A 184 -17.19 15.32 1.67
CA ARG A 184 -17.11 16.54 2.49
C ARG A 184 -18.10 16.51 3.65
N THR A 185 -19.36 16.16 3.38
CA THR A 185 -20.42 16.08 4.38
C THR A 185 -20.11 15.00 5.42
N THR A 186 -19.67 13.83 4.97
CA THR A 186 -19.29 12.70 5.84
C THR A 186 -18.19 13.10 6.82
N ILE A 187 -17.11 13.70 6.32
CA ILE A 187 -15.99 14.12 7.17
C ILE A 187 -16.39 15.27 8.09
N THR A 188 -17.19 16.23 7.61
CA THR A 188 -17.69 17.34 8.43
C THR A 188 -18.54 16.83 9.59
N ASN A 189 -19.43 15.87 9.36
CA ASN A 189 -20.23 15.25 10.41
C ASN A 189 -19.33 14.52 11.42
N ARG A 190 -18.35 13.74 10.97
CA ARG A 190 -17.36 13.09 11.86
C ARG A 190 -16.60 14.09 12.72
N ILE A 191 -16.18 15.23 12.15
CA ILE A 191 -15.51 16.30 12.91
C ILE A 191 -16.46 16.84 14.00
N ASN A 192 -17.70 17.16 13.64
CA ASN A 192 -18.70 17.70 14.57
C ASN A 192 -19.04 16.72 15.69
N ASP A 193 -19.14 15.43 15.37
CA ASP A 193 -19.40 14.34 16.32
C ASP A 193 -18.18 14.02 17.21
N GLY A 194 -17.05 14.70 16.98
CA GLY A 194 -15.83 14.51 17.75
C GLY A 194 -15.08 13.22 17.41
N TYR A 195 -15.35 12.59 16.28
CA TYR A 195 -14.69 11.35 15.83
C TYR A 195 -13.16 11.49 15.77
N TYR A 196 -12.67 12.67 15.37
CA TYR A 196 -11.24 12.98 15.24
C TYR A 196 -10.64 13.60 16.52
N ARG A 197 -11.40 13.69 17.63
CA ARG A 197 -10.84 14.16 18.90
C ARG A 197 -9.82 13.15 19.44
N PRO A 198 -8.71 13.61 20.06
CA PRO A 198 -7.67 12.72 20.59
C PRO A 198 -8.22 11.61 21.50
N GLU A 199 -9.20 11.92 22.35
CA GLU A 199 -9.80 10.95 23.27
C GLU A 199 -10.60 9.87 22.52
N ALA A 200 -11.38 10.27 21.50
CA ALA A 200 -12.17 9.35 20.70
C ALA A 200 -11.27 8.43 19.84
N VAL A 201 -10.17 8.99 19.32
CA VAL A 201 -9.14 8.23 18.59
C VAL A 201 -8.48 7.20 19.51
N GLN A 202 -8.06 7.64 20.70
CA GLN A 202 -7.39 6.76 21.67
C GLN A 202 -8.32 5.63 22.11
N ALA A 203 -9.59 5.93 22.40
CA ALA A 203 -10.59 4.93 22.75
C ALA A 203 -10.78 3.86 21.66
N ARG A 204 -10.76 4.24 20.37
CA ARG A 204 -10.81 3.27 19.26
C ARG A 204 -9.56 2.39 19.21
N LYS A 205 -8.37 2.97 19.36
CA LYS A 205 -7.11 2.23 19.39
C LYS A 205 -7.06 1.23 20.55
N ASP A 206 -7.57 1.59 21.71
CA ASP A 206 -7.62 0.71 22.88
C ASP A 206 -8.67 -0.41 22.71
N GLU A 207 -9.82 -0.09 22.13
CA GLU A 207 -10.85 -1.08 21.80
C GLU A 207 -10.35 -2.11 20.77
N GLU A 208 -9.62 -1.68 19.73
CA GLU A 208 -9.01 -2.59 18.75
C GLU A 208 -7.96 -3.51 19.39
N LYS A 209 -7.11 -2.98 20.27
CA LYS A 209 -6.15 -3.77 21.04
C LYS A 209 -6.87 -4.80 21.92
N ARG A 210 -7.96 -4.42 22.58
CA ARG A 210 -8.77 -5.32 23.42
C ARG A 210 -9.40 -6.44 22.59
N LYS A 211 -10.00 -6.12 21.44
CA LYS A 211 -10.55 -7.13 20.51
C LYS A 211 -9.49 -8.10 20.02
N ALA A 212 -8.30 -7.59 19.65
CA ALA A 212 -7.18 -8.44 19.22
C ALA A 212 -6.70 -9.36 20.36
N TYR A 213 -6.62 -8.85 21.59
CA TYR A 213 -6.30 -9.64 22.77
C TYR A 213 -7.34 -10.73 23.03
N GLU A 214 -8.64 -10.39 23.03
CA GLU A 214 -9.74 -11.32 23.26
C GLU A 214 -9.78 -12.42 22.19
N LYS A 215 -9.54 -12.07 20.93
CA LYS A 215 -9.42 -13.03 19.83
C LYS A 215 -8.29 -14.04 20.10
N LYS A 216 -7.08 -13.56 20.42
CA LYS A 216 -5.94 -14.43 20.75
C LYS A 216 -6.24 -15.32 21.96
N ARG A 217 -6.90 -14.77 22.99
CA ARG A 217 -7.30 -15.53 24.18
C ARG A 217 -8.29 -16.64 23.81
N ALA A 218 -9.29 -16.34 22.98
CA ALA A 218 -10.26 -17.34 22.51
C ALA A 218 -9.59 -18.43 21.65
N GLU A 219 -8.64 -18.06 20.79
CA GLU A 219 -7.84 -19.01 19.99
C GLU A 219 -7.07 -19.99 20.88
N ILE A 220 -6.37 -19.51 21.92
CA ILE A 220 -5.64 -20.34 22.88
C ILE A 220 -6.57 -21.31 23.61
N ILE A 221 -7.71 -20.81 24.10
CA ILE A 221 -8.70 -21.63 24.81
C ILE A 221 -9.24 -22.72 23.88
N ASN A 222 -9.57 -22.38 22.64
CA ASN A 222 -10.13 -23.32 21.67
C ASN A 222 -9.12 -24.40 21.26
N ASP A 223 -7.85 -24.03 21.07
CA ASP A 223 -6.77 -24.98 20.77
C ASP A 223 -6.59 -26.00 21.91
N CYS A 224 -6.58 -25.52 23.16
CA CYS A 224 -6.49 -26.40 24.33
C CYS A 224 -7.70 -27.34 24.44
N LYS A 225 -8.92 -26.83 24.25
CA LYS A 225 -10.14 -27.66 24.23
C LYS A 225 -10.10 -28.74 23.16
N LYS A 226 -9.64 -28.40 21.95
CA LYS A 226 -9.48 -29.39 20.87
C LYS A 226 -8.50 -30.49 21.23
N LYS A 227 -7.35 -30.14 21.82
CA LYS A 227 -6.35 -31.12 22.28
C LYS A 227 -6.89 -32.02 23.39
N GLN A 228 -7.60 -31.45 24.35
CA GLN A 228 -8.27 -32.22 25.42
C GLN A 228 -9.31 -33.18 24.84
N GLN A 229 -10.15 -32.73 23.90
CA GLN A 229 -11.15 -33.58 23.25
C GLN A 229 -10.50 -34.72 22.46
N LYS A 230 -9.42 -34.45 21.73
CA LYS A 230 -8.65 -35.48 21.02
C LYS A 230 -8.11 -36.55 21.98
N ALA A 231 -7.46 -36.12 23.06
CA ALA A 231 -6.94 -37.04 24.08
C ALA A 231 -8.06 -37.84 24.74
N GLU A 232 -9.19 -37.21 25.02
CA GLU A 232 -10.37 -37.88 25.59
C GLU A 232 -10.98 -38.90 24.61
N ASN A 233 -11.07 -38.55 23.32
CA ASN A 233 -11.54 -39.45 22.27
C ASN A 233 -10.64 -40.68 22.16
N GLU A 234 -9.32 -40.46 22.08
CA GLU A 234 -8.32 -41.54 22.01
C GLU A 234 -8.40 -42.44 23.25
N LYS A 235 -8.49 -41.86 24.45
CA LYS A 235 -8.70 -42.61 25.70
C LYS A 235 -9.94 -43.50 25.63
N ARG A 236 -11.09 -42.94 25.23
CA ARG A 236 -12.37 -43.70 25.16
C ARG A 236 -12.30 -44.84 24.15
N VAL A 237 -11.68 -44.60 22.99
CA VAL A 237 -11.49 -45.61 21.95
C VAL A 237 -10.58 -46.74 22.41
N MET A 238 -9.42 -46.43 23.00
CA MET A 238 -8.47 -47.44 23.47
C MET A 238 -9.01 -48.26 24.64
N LEU A 239 -9.74 -47.64 25.57
CA LEU A 239 -10.43 -48.37 26.63
C LEU A 239 -11.49 -49.32 26.08
N ALA A 240 -12.27 -48.92 25.07
CA ALA A 240 -13.26 -49.80 24.47
C ALA A 240 -12.64 -51.05 23.81
N VAL A 241 -11.46 -50.92 23.19
CA VAL A 241 -10.70 -52.05 22.64
C VAL A 241 -10.25 -52.99 23.77
N LEU A 242 -9.71 -52.43 24.85
CA LEU A 242 -9.24 -53.19 26.00
C LEU A 242 -10.39 -53.91 26.73
N ASP A 243 -11.51 -53.23 26.95
CA ASP A 243 -12.71 -53.76 27.61
C ASP A 243 -13.36 -54.90 26.82
N ALA A 244 -13.16 -54.92 25.49
CA ALA A 244 -13.56 -56.03 24.62
C ALA A 244 -12.60 -57.24 24.69
N GLY A 245 -11.54 -57.16 25.50
CA GLY A 245 -10.51 -58.19 25.64
C GLY A 245 -9.49 -58.24 24.50
N LEU A 246 -9.42 -57.18 23.68
CA LEU A 246 -8.50 -57.11 22.54
C LEU A 246 -7.21 -56.39 22.91
N SER A 247 -6.11 -56.78 22.25
CA SER A 247 -4.82 -56.12 22.44
C SER A 247 -4.82 -54.71 21.82
N VAL A 248 -4.42 -53.72 22.61
CA VAL A 248 -4.20 -52.34 22.14
C VAL A 248 -2.86 -52.15 21.41
N ASN A 249 -1.96 -53.15 21.43
CA ASN A 249 -0.61 -53.03 20.86
C ASN A 249 -0.59 -53.06 19.32
N ASN A 250 -1.64 -53.64 18.70
CA ASN A 250 -1.80 -53.76 17.25
C ASN A 250 -3.02 -53.01 16.71
N VAL A 251 -3.30 -51.84 17.29
CA VAL A 251 -4.43 -50.98 16.94
C VAL A 251 -3.95 -49.53 16.86
N ILE A 252 -4.50 -48.74 15.95
CA ILE A 252 -4.25 -47.30 15.85
C ILE A 252 -5.57 -46.54 15.69
N TYR A 253 -5.71 -45.41 16.39
CA TYR A 253 -6.83 -44.48 16.22
C TYR A 253 -6.35 -43.20 15.53
N TYR A 254 -6.93 -42.91 14.37
CA TYR A 254 -6.71 -41.70 13.63
C TYR A 254 -7.77 -40.67 13.97
N ASP A 255 -7.44 -39.75 14.88
CA ASP A 255 -8.35 -38.67 15.28
C ASP A 255 -8.81 -37.78 14.11
N HIS A 256 -7.94 -37.54 13.12
CA HIS A 256 -8.25 -36.66 11.98
C HIS A 256 -9.27 -37.26 11.01
N SER A 257 -9.32 -38.59 10.88
CA SER A 257 -10.30 -39.31 10.07
C SER A 257 -11.38 -39.99 10.90
N ASN A 258 -11.30 -39.87 12.24
CA ASN A 258 -12.13 -40.55 13.21
C ASN A 258 -12.24 -42.06 12.93
N GLU A 259 -11.08 -42.71 12.73
CA GLU A 259 -11.00 -44.09 12.28
C GLU A 259 -10.14 -44.94 13.21
N LEU A 260 -10.66 -46.09 13.63
CA LEU A 260 -9.94 -47.10 14.40
C LEU A 260 -9.55 -48.27 13.48
N VAL A 261 -8.24 -48.53 13.36
CA VAL A 261 -7.68 -49.55 12.48
C VAL A 261 -7.01 -50.65 13.30
N PHE A 262 -7.51 -51.88 13.15
CA PHE A 262 -6.92 -53.09 13.71
C PHE A 262 -5.87 -53.69 12.78
N ASN A 263 -4.94 -54.47 13.35
CA ASN A 263 -3.85 -55.14 12.65
C ASN A 263 -2.90 -54.15 11.94
N TRP A 264 -2.70 -52.97 12.53
CA TRP A 264 -1.90 -51.89 11.94
C TRP A 264 -0.44 -52.31 11.67
N LYS A 265 0.17 -53.02 12.62
CA LYS A 265 1.53 -53.55 12.55
C LYS A 265 1.51 -54.99 12.04
N ASP A 266 2.36 -55.26 11.07
CA ASP A 266 2.41 -56.58 10.40
C ASP A 266 3.08 -57.67 11.26
N TYR A 267 3.79 -57.29 12.32
CA TYR A 267 4.61 -58.17 13.17
C TYR A 267 4.03 -58.46 14.56
N GLU A 268 2.94 -57.79 14.96
CA GLU A 268 2.26 -58.04 16.23
C GLU A 268 1.22 -59.14 16.09
N THR A 269 0.76 -59.70 17.21
CA THR A 269 -0.37 -60.65 17.22
C THR A 269 -1.59 -60.01 16.54
N LYS A 270 -2.19 -60.73 15.58
CA LYS A 270 -3.33 -60.24 14.81
C LYS A 270 -4.64 -60.54 15.53
N VAL A 271 -5.56 -59.58 15.51
CA VAL A 271 -6.97 -59.77 15.84
C VAL A 271 -7.60 -60.57 14.69
N THR A 272 -8.34 -61.63 15.04
CA THR A 272 -9.03 -62.45 14.05
C THR A 272 -10.25 -61.72 13.50
N GLU A 273 -10.68 -62.09 12.29
CA GLU A 273 -11.90 -61.51 11.70
C GLU A 273 -13.14 -61.75 12.57
N ASN A 274 -13.21 -62.90 13.24
CA ASN A 274 -14.30 -63.22 14.17
C ASN A 274 -14.30 -62.28 15.39
N ASP A 275 -13.13 -62.05 15.99
CA ASP A 275 -12.99 -61.14 17.13
C ASP A 275 -13.26 -59.68 16.75
N PHE A 276 -12.82 -59.27 15.55
CA PHE A 276 -13.13 -57.95 14.98
C PHE A 276 -14.64 -57.77 14.79
N ASN A 277 -15.32 -58.71 14.13
CA ASN A 277 -16.76 -58.65 13.90
C ASN A 277 -17.55 -58.65 15.22
N LYS A 278 -17.08 -59.41 16.21
CA LYS A 278 -17.65 -59.41 17.57
C LYS A 278 -17.49 -58.05 18.25
N PHE A 279 -16.32 -57.42 18.14
CA PHE A 279 -16.11 -56.07 18.64
C PHE A 279 -17.04 -55.06 17.97
N VAL A 280 -17.09 -55.03 16.64
CA VAL A 280 -17.93 -54.08 15.88
C VAL A 280 -19.41 -54.20 16.21
N SER A 281 -19.91 -55.42 16.43
CA SER A 281 -21.33 -55.69 16.75
C SER A 281 -21.71 -55.44 18.20
N SER A 282 -20.76 -55.53 19.14
CA SER A 282 -21.04 -55.41 20.59
C SER A 282 -20.59 -54.10 21.22
N VAL A 283 -19.69 -53.35 20.58
CA VAL A 283 -19.16 -52.10 21.16
C VAL A 283 -20.25 -51.05 21.31
N ASN A 284 -20.36 -50.45 22.49
CA ASN A 284 -21.31 -49.37 22.74
C ASN A 284 -20.84 -48.07 22.07
N ARG A 285 -21.31 -47.82 20.84
CA ARG A 285 -20.96 -46.64 20.04
C ARG A 285 -21.34 -45.31 20.70
N SER A 286 -22.29 -45.28 21.63
CA SER A 286 -22.63 -44.04 22.36
C SER A 286 -21.50 -43.54 23.27
N LEU A 287 -20.57 -44.44 23.63
CA LEU A 287 -19.39 -44.13 24.44
C LEU A 287 -18.17 -43.74 23.59
N LEU A 288 -18.28 -43.75 22.27
CA LEU A 288 -17.20 -43.45 21.33
C LEU A 288 -17.41 -42.10 20.63
N PRO A 289 -16.36 -41.55 19.99
CA PRO A 289 -16.49 -40.36 19.16
C PRO A 289 -17.56 -40.54 18.08
N ALA A 290 -18.45 -39.54 17.95
CA ALA A 290 -19.57 -39.61 17.02
C ALA A 290 -19.08 -39.80 15.57
N GLY A 291 -19.65 -40.78 14.87
CA GLY A 291 -19.28 -41.09 13.49
C GLY A 291 -18.00 -41.93 13.32
N ILE A 292 -17.47 -42.52 14.39
CA ILE A 292 -16.28 -43.37 14.31
C ILE A 292 -16.48 -44.56 13.36
N THR A 293 -15.46 -44.82 12.54
CA THR A 293 -15.38 -45.97 11.64
C THR A 293 -14.38 -47.00 12.15
N PHE A 294 -14.62 -48.27 11.81
CA PHE A 294 -13.75 -49.39 12.18
C PHE A 294 -13.22 -50.04 10.90
N LYS A 295 -11.92 -50.31 10.87
CA LYS A 295 -11.26 -51.04 9.79
C LYS A 295 -10.32 -52.10 10.34
N MET A 296 -10.06 -53.11 9.53
CA MET A 296 -9.05 -54.12 9.76
C MET A 296 -8.14 -54.17 8.54
N LYS A 297 -6.83 -54.13 8.77
CA LYS A 297 -5.80 -54.26 7.74
C LYS A 297 -5.53 -55.72 7.40
#